data_AF-A0A939L057-F1
#
_entry.id   AF-A0A939L057-F1
#
_cell.length_a   1.000
_cell.length_b   1.000
_cell.length_c   1.000
_cell.angle_alpha   90.00
_cell.angle_beta   90.00
_cell.angle_gamma   90.00
#
_symmetry.space_group_name_H-M   'P 1'
#
loop_
_entity.id
_entity.type
_entity.pdbx_description
1 polymer ?
#
loop_
_entity_poly.entity_id
_entity_poly.type
_entity_poly.pdbx_seq_one_letter_code
_entity_poly.pdbx_strand_id
1 'polypeptide(L)'
;MLYTTDMRSYAISLIVQLSQDRLIPVVQLLECLVEPPQQQTMSAEETQLLEKIGHHLPEDDRVRLNILRDRCEFGELTETEHQELIRYEDLLEEQRVKRLEALIQLAKIRNIDLMQLNQQVGV
;
A
#
# COMPACT_ATOMS: atom_id res chain seq x y z
N MET A 1 39.66 -4.03 3.75
CA MET A 1 39.65 -4.64 2.41
C MET A 1 39.31 -6.11 2.58
N LEU A 2 38.04 -6.49 2.42
CA LEU A 2 37.57 -7.87 2.54
C LEU A 2 37.21 -8.41 1.16
N TYR A 3 37.57 -9.67 0.94
CA TYR A 3 37.83 -10.30 -0.35
C TYR A 3 36.56 -10.51 -1.17
N THR A 4 36.52 -9.95 -2.39
CA THR A 4 35.50 -10.22 -3.41
C THR A 4 35.51 -11.70 -3.89
N THR A 5 36.61 -12.42 -3.64
CA THR A 5 36.80 -13.84 -4.02
C THR A 5 35.93 -14.80 -3.21
N ASP A 6 35.59 -14.47 -1.96
CA ASP A 6 34.88 -15.38 -1.06
C ASP A 6 33.38 -15.46 -1.38
N MET A 7 32.75 -14.29 -1.58
CA MET A 7 31.32 -14.22 -1.91
C MET A 7 30.99 -14.84 -3.27
N ARG A 8 31.86 -14.67 -4.28
CA ARG A 8 31.70 -15.33 -5.58
C ARG A 8 31.74 -16.84 -5.47
N SER A 9 32.67 -17.36 -4.68
CA SER A 9 32.82 -18.81 -4.46
C SER A 9 31.61 -19.39 -3.73
N TYR A 10 31.06 -18.64 -2.76
CA TYR A 10 29.83 -18.99 -2.07
C TYR A 10 28.59 -18.96 -2.98
N ALA A 11 28.46 -17.96 -3.85
CA ALA A 11 27.36 -17.93 -4.81
C ALA A 11 27.38 -19.13 -5.78
N ILE A 12 28.56 -19.52 -6.25
CA ILE A 12 28.73 -20.70 -7.12
C ILE A 12 28.33 -21.98 -6.38
N SER A 13 28.70 -22.13 -5.09
CA SER A 13 28.34 -23.33 -4.33
C SER A 13 26.83 -23.49 -4.13
N LEU A 14 26.10 -22.38 -3.96
CA LEU A 14 24.64 -22.38 -3.88
C LEU A 14 23.99 -22.78 -5.21
N ILE A 15 24.52 -22.28 -6.33
CA ILE A 15 23.98 -22.61 -7.67
C ILE A 15 24.23 -24.07 -8.03
N VAL A 16 25.38 -24.63 -7.63
CA VAL A 16 25.72 -26.05 -7.87
C VAL A 16 24.81 -27.01 -7.10
N GLN A 17 24.20 -26.59 -5.99
CA GLN A 17 23.26 -27.40 -5.23
C GLN A 17 21.86 -27.49 -5.87
N LEU A 18 21.58 -26.67 -6.88
CA LEU A 18 20.28 -26.64 -7.55
C LEU A 18 20.20 -27.71 -8.64
N SER A 19 18.99 -28.26 -8.82
CA SER A 19 18.68 -29.20 -9.89
C SER A 19 18.75 -28.52 -11.27
N GLN A 20 19.12 -29.28 -12.32
CA GLN A 20 19.37 -28.72 -13.66
C GLN A 20 18.16 -27.97 -14.28
N ASP A 21 16.94 -28.35 -13.92
CA ASP A 21 15.69 -27.68 -14.31
C ASP A 21 15.54 -26.26 -13.72
N ARG A 22 16.34 -25.92 -12.71
CA ARG A 22 16.32 -24.62 -12.02
C ARG A 22 17.39 -23.65 -12.51
N LEU A 23 18.29 -24.07 -13.41
CA LEU A 23 19.38 -23.22 -13.88
C LEU A 23 18.90 -22.02 -14.71
N ILE A 24 17.87 -22.19 -15.56
CA ILE A 24 17.33 -21.09 -16.38
C ILE A 24 16.70 -20.00 -15.50
N PRO A 25 15.77 -20.31 -14.56
CA PRO A 25 15.23 -19.30 -13.64
C PRO A 25 16.28 -18.58 -12.80
N VAL A 26 17.36 -19.27 -12.43
CA VAL A 26 18.44 -18.68 -11.63
C VAL A 26 19.25 -17.66 -12.41
N VAL A 27 19.53 -17.92 -13.69
CA VAL A 27 20.20 -16.94 -14.55
C VAL A 27 19.34 -15.68 -14.69
N GLN A 28 18.04 -15.83 -14.91
CA GLN A 28 17.10 -14.69 -14.97
C GLN A 28 17.06 -13.90 -13.65
N LEU A 29 17.07 -14.59 -12.50
CA LEU A 29 17.13 -13.93 -11.20
C LEU A 29 18.45 -13.16 -11.00
N LEU A 30 19.58 -13.75 -11.41
CA LEU A 30 20.88 -13.08 -11.33
C LEU A 30 20.95 -11.84 -12.22
N GLU A 31 20.34 -11.86 -13.40
CA GLU A 31 20.19 -10.68 -14.25
C GLU A 31 19.42 -9.57 -13.51
N CYS A 32 18.30 -9.89 -12.85
CA CYS A 32 17.55 -8.93 -12.02
C CYS A 32 18.34 -8.40 -10.80
N LEU A 33 19.23 -9.20 -10.22
CA LEU A 33 20.04 -8.82 -9.05
C LEU A 33 21.27 -7.98 -9.40
N VAL A 34 21.76 -8.08 -10.65
CA VAL A 34 22.92 -7.32 -11.15
C VAL A 34 22.51 -5.96 -11.69
N GLU A 35 21.28 -5.82 -12.19
CA GLU A 35 20.70 -4.50 -12.35
C GLU A 35 20.77 -3.79 -11.00
N PRO A 36 21.31 -2.55 -10.93
CA PRO A 36 21.14 -1.77 -9.72
C PRO A 36 19.65 -1.81 -9.42
N PRO A 37 19.21 -2.05 -8.17
CA PRO A 37 17.81 -1.86 -7.87
C PRO A 37 17.50 -0.51 -8.48
N GLN A 38 16.52 -0.46 -9.39
CA GLN A 38 15.86 0.81 -9.63
C GLN A 38 15.46 1.19 -8.23
N GLN A 39 16.27 2.03 -7.58
CA GLN A 39 15.94 2.56 -6.30
C GLN A 39 14.72 3.39 -6.69
N GLN A 40 13.55 2.76 -6.53
CA GLN A 40 12.30 3.43 -6.29
C GLN A 40 12.56 4.19 -5.01
N THR A 41 13.38 5.24 -5.12
CA THR A 41 13.38 6.37 -4.24
C THR A 41 11.98 6.87 -4.43
N MET A 42 11.08 6.40 -3.55
CA MET A 42 9.70 6.83 -3.54
C MET A 42 9.77 8.33 -3.60
N SER A 43 9.28 8.89 -4.70
CA SER A 43 9.38 10.33 -4.88
C SER A 43 8.62 10.98 -3.72
N ALA A 44 9.00 12.20 -3.33
CA ALA A 44 8.26 12.91 -2.29
C ALA A 44 6.75 12.98 -2.62
N GLU A 45 6.41 13.00 -3.91
CA GLU A 45 5.05 12.91 -4.42
C GLU A 45 4.40 11.54 -4.15
N GLU A 46 5.07 10.41 -4.43
CA GLU A 46 4.52 9.10 -4.11
C GLU A 46 4.30 8.89 -2.61
N THR A 47 5.22 9.39 -1.76
CA THR A 47 5.06 9.31 -0.30
C THR A 47 3.83 10.08 0.17
N GLN A 48 3.63 11.30 -0.33
CA GLN A 48 2.43 12.10 -0.02
C GLN A 48 1.14 11.42 -0.50
N LEU A 49 1.19 10.75 -1.67
CA LEU A 49 0.04 10.00 -2.17
C LEU A 49 -0.26 8.79 -1.28
N LEU A 50 0.75 8.04 -0.85
CA LEU A 50 0.58 6.95 0.10
C LEU A 50 0.01 7.41 1.43
N GLU A 51 0.45 8.56 1.96
CA GLU A 51 -0.11 9.13 3.19
C GLU A 51 -1.59 9.48 3.03
N LYS A 52 -1.99 10.10 1.91
CA LYS A 52 -3.40 10.37 1.60
C LYS A 52 -4.22 9.10 1.47
N ILE A 53 -3.64 8.04 0.87
CA ILE A 53 -4.27 6.74 0.71
C ILE A 53 -4.48 6.09 2.08
N GLY A 54 -3.46 6.05 2.93
CA GLY A 54 -3.52 5.47 4.28
C GLY A 54 -4.22 6.33 5.33
N HIS A 55 -4.71 7.52 4.97
CA HIS A 55 -5.42 8.37 5.90
C HIS A 55 -6.81 7.80 6.20
N HIS A 56 -7.10 7.62 7.49
CA HIS A 56 -8.36 7.09 7.97
C HIS A 56 -8.91 8.01 9.05
N LEU A 57 -10.22 7.91 9.26
CA LEU A 57 -10.87 8.56 10.39
C LEU A 57 -10.22 8.08 11.71
N PRO A 58 -9.89 8.97 12.65
CA PRO A 58 -9.32 8.61 13.96
C PRO A 58 -10.18 7.57 14.68
N GLU A 59 -9.58 6.76 15.55
CA GLU A 59 -10.31 5.69 16.25
C GLU A 59 -11.50 6.22 17.06
N ASP A 60 -11.32 7.32 17.80
CA ASP A 60 -12.38 7.93 18.60
C ASP A 60 -13.58 8.35 17.73
N ASP A 61 -13.30 8.96 16.58
CA ASP A 61 -14.31 9.38 15.61
C ASP A 61 -15.01 8.17 14.96
N ARG A 62 -14.27 7.09 14.67
CA ARG A 62 -14.85 5.84 14.16
C ARG A 62 -15.77 5.19 15.19
N VAL A 63 -15.37 5.17 16.47
CA VAL A 63 -16.20 4.66 17.55
C VAL A 63 -17.47 5.49 17.71
N ARG A 64 -17.34 6.82 17.71
CA ARG A 64 -18.49 7.74 17.79
C ARG A 64 -19.45 7.53 16.63
N LEU A 65 -18.94 7.46 15.40
CA LEU A 65 -19.74 7.19 14.21
C LEU A 65 -20.48 5.85 14.30
N ASN A 66 -19.83 4.78 14.77
CA ASN A 66 -20.49 3.48 14.92
C ASN A 66 -21.63 3.56 15.95
N ILE A 67 -21.41 4.20 17.11
CA ILE A 67 -22.45 4.41 18.12
C ILE A 67 -23.65 5.20 17.54
N LEU A 68 -23.38 6.23 16.75
CA LEU A 68 -24.42 7.03 16.10
C LEU A 68 -25.21 6.20 15.08
N ARG A 69 -24.54 5.38 14.27
CA ARG A 69 -25.19 4.47 13.33
C ARG A 69 -26.06 3.43 14.03
N ASP A 70 -25.55 2.77 15.07
CA ASP A 70 -26.31 1.79 15.86
C ASP A 70 -27.56 2.44 16.44
N ARG A 71 -27.44 3.61 17.09
CA ARG A 71 -28.58 4.33 17.65
C ARG A 71 -29.54 4.86 16.59
N CYS A 72 -29.07 5.16 15.38
CA CYS A 72 -29.93 5.50 14.25
C CYS A 72 -30.86 4.35 13.88
N GLU A 73 -30.35 3.12 13.86
CA GLU A 73 -31.13 1.93 13.54
C GLU A 73 -32.25 1.68 14.56
N PHE A 74 -32.01 2.03 15.83
CA PHE A 74 -33.02 1.95 16.89
C PHE A 74 -33.93 3.19 16.98
N GLY A 75 -33.72 4.22 16.15
CA GLY A 75 -34.50 5.45 16.18
C GLY A 75 -34.31 6.30 17.44
N GLU A 76 -33.16 6.14 18.11
CA GLU A 76 -32.84 6.76 19.40
C GLU A 76 -31.97 8.01 19.28
N LEU A 77 -31.74 8.50 18.05
CA LEU A 77 -30.94 9.69 17.80
C LEU A 77 -31.73 10.95 18.12
N THR A 78 -31.09 11.85 18.84
CA THR A 78 -31.54 13.24 18.93
C THR A 78 -31.25 14.00 17.63
N GLU A 79 -31.93 15.11 17.40
CA GLU A 79 -31.68 15.98 16.23
C GLU A 79 -30.20 16.39 16.11
N THR A 80 -29.56 16.71 17.24
CA THR A 80 -28.14 17.06 17.27
C THR A 80 -27.23 15.90 16.86
N GLU A 81 -27.59 14.68 17.24
CA GLU A 81 -26.82 13.49 16.92
C GLU A 81 -27.07 13.05 15.47
N HIS A 82 -28.26 13.30 14.92
CA HIS A 82 -28.52 13.15 13.49
C HIS A 82 -27.64 14.09 12.66
N GLN A 83 -27.51 15.35 13.06
CA GLN A 83 -26.63 16.31 12.37
C GLN A 83 -25.15 15.92 12.50
N GLU A 84 -24.75 15.36 13.65
CA GLU A 84 -23.41 14.81 13.85
C GLU A 84 -23.14 13.61 12.93
N LEU A 85 -24.10 12.69 12.80
CA LEU A 85 -24.01 11.54 11.89
C LEU A 85 -23.84 11.98 10.43
N ILE A 86 -24.65 12.95 9.98
CA ILE A 86 -24.55 13.50 8.61
C ILE A 86 -23.14 14.05 8.35
N ARG A 87 -22.59 14.82 9.30
CA ARG A 87 -21.23 15.39 9.15
C ARG A 87 -20.15 14.31 9.05
N TYR A 88 -20.28 13.22 9.80
CA TYR A 88 -19.35 12.11 9.70
C TYR A 88 -19.45 11.38 8.36
N GLU A 89 -20.66 11.19 7.81
CA GLU A 89 -20.84 10.58 6.48
C GLU A 89 -20.25 11.47 5.38
N ASP A 90 -20.48 12.79 5.43
CA ASP A 90 -19.91 13.76 4.50
C ASP A 90 -18.36 13.70 4.52
N LEU A 91 -17.78 13.65 5.73
CA LEU A 91 -16.33 13.54 5.91
C LEU A 91 -15.78 12.23 5.32
N LEU A 92 -16.48 11.11 5.52
CA LEU A 92 -16.08 9.83 4.93
C LEU A 92 -16.17 9.83 3.41
N GLU A 93 -17.20 10.47 2.84
CA GLU A 93 -17.32 10.62 1.39
C GLU A 93 -16.16 11.45 0.82
N GLU A 94 -15.84 12.58 1.46
CA GLU A 94 -14.71 13.42 1.07
C GLU A 94 -13.38 12.64 1.15
N GLN A 95 -13.16 11.88 2.22
CA GLN A 95 -11.97 11.03 2.36
C GLN A 95 -11.90 9.94 1.27
N ARG A 96 -13.03 9.31 0.92
CA ARG A 96 -13.09 8.30 -0.16
C ARG A 96 -12.73 8.91 -1.50
N VAL A 97 -13.22 10.11 -1.82
CA VAL A 97 -12.87 10.83 -3.05
C VAL A 97 -11.39 11.17 -3.09
N LYS A 98 -10.84 11.73 -2.00
CA LYS A 98 -9.41 12.05 -1.91
C LYS A 98 -8.52 10.80 -2.03
N ARG A 99 -8.92 9.70 -1.41
CA ARG A 99 -8.23 8.40 -1.54
C ARG A 99 -8.25 7.91 -2.98
N LEU A 100 -9.40 7.97 -3.65
CA LEU A 100 -9.53 7.54 -5.04
C LEU A 100 -8.65 8.39 -5.96
N GLU A 101 -8.64 9.71 -5.79
CA GLU A 101 -7.77 10.61 -6.53
C GLU A 101 -6.30 10.25 -6.34
N ALA A 102 -5.87 10.03 -5.09
CA ALA A 102 -4.49 9.67 -4.77
C ALA A 102 -4.09 8.31 -5.36
N LEU A 103 -4.99 7.32 -5.33
CA LEU A 103 -4.78 6.01 -5.99
C LEU A 103 -4.61 6.17 -7.51
N ILE A 104 -5.44 6.99 -8.16
CA ILE A 104 -5.34 7.23 -9.61
C ILE A 104 -4.00 7.91 -9.95
N GLN A 105 -3.57 8.89 -9.16
CA GLN A 105 -2.30 9.57 -9.36
C GLN A 105 -1.11 8.62 -9.16
N LEU A 106 -1.14 7.79 -8.10
CA LEU A 106 -0.08 6.84 -7.82
C LEU A 106 -0.02 5.71 -8.86
N ALA A 107 -1.16 5.25 -9.36
CA ALA A 107 -1.23 4.25 -10.44
C ALA A 107 -0.56 4.76 -11.73
N LYS A 108 -0.73 6.05 -12.04
CA LYS A 108 -0.05 6.70 -13.18
C LYS A 108 1.46 6.77 -12.98
N ILE A 109 1.92 7.15 -11.78
CA ILE A 109 3.36 7.26 -11.48
C ILE A 109 4.03 5.88 -11.58
N ARG A 110 3.38 4.85 -11.02
CA ARG A 110 3.90 3.47 -11.03
C ARG A 110 3.64 2.71 -12.32
N ASN A 111 2.82 3.28 -13.22
CA ASN A 111 2.36 2.65 -14.45
C ASN A 111 1.78 1.24 -14.22
N ILE A 112 0.93 1.11 -13.20
CA ILE A 112 0.24 -0.14 -12.86
C ILE A 112 -1.27 0.06 -12.86
N ASP A 113 -2.02 -1.04 -12.95
CA ASP A 113 -3.46 -1.03 -12.88
C ASP A 113 -3.97 -0.55 -11.51
N LEU A 114 -5.08 0.21 -11.51
CA LEU A 114 -5.65 0.79 -10.30
C LEU A 114 -6.11 -0.27 -9.30
N MET A 115 -6.68 -1.37 -9.79
CA MET A 115 -7.15 -2.48 -8.94
C MET A 115 -5.95 -3.22 -8.34
N GLN A 116 -4.91 -3.47 -9.13
CA GLN A 116 -3.66 -4.04 -8.65
C GLN A 116 -3.00 -3.15 -7.58
N LEU A 117 -2.94 -1.84 -7.80
CA LEU A 117 -2.42 -0.90 -6.81
C LEU A 117 -3.26 -0.94 -5.53
N ASN A 118 -4.58 -0.85 -5.62
CA ASN A 118 -5.44 -0.85 -4.44
C ASN A 118 -5.31 -2.15 -3.61
N GLN A 119 -4.96 -3.29 -4.22
CA GLN A 119 -4.64 -4.52 -3.48
C GLN A 119 -3.27 -4.47 -2.78
N GLN A 120 -2.29 -3.75 -3.35
CA GLN A 120 -0.95 -3.61 -2.77
C GLN A 120 -0.94 -2.65 -1.56
N VAL A 121 -1.75 -1.59 -1.60
CA VAL A 121 -1.83 -0.57 -0.54
C VAL A 121 -3.11 -0.66 0.29
N GLY A 122 -4.00 -1.60 -0.03
CA GLY A 122 -5.20 -1.90 0.75
C GLY A 122 -4.88 -2.86 1.88
N VAL A 123 -4.63 -2.30 3.06
CA VAL A 123 -4.74 -2.99 4.36
C VAL A 123 -5.91 -2.36 5.10
#